data_AF-A0A7C4EXE0-F1
#
_entry.id   AF-A0A7C4EXE0-F1
#
_cell.length_a   1.000
_cell.length_b   1.000
_cell.length_c   1.000
_cell.angle_alpha   90.00
_cell.angle_beta   90.00
_cell.angle_gamma   90.00
#
_symmetry.space_group_name_H-M   'P 1'
#
loop_
_entity.id
_entity.type
_entity.pdbx_description
1 polymer ?
#
loop_
_entity_poly.entity_id
_entity_poly.type
_entity_poly.pdbx_seq_one_letter_code
_entity_poly.pdbx_strand_id
1 'polypeptide(L)' 'MPRCSVCGEEFPEWQLIRCGDCGKAYCRKCAEEDPTILVLGVCPDCEEAHEAEEDYWDWG' A
#
# COMPACT_ATOMS: atom_id res chain seq x y z
N MET A 1 9.23 15.54 -8.03
CA MET A 1 8.27 15.28 -6.94
C MET A 1 8.06 13.78 -6.81
N PRO A 2 7.66 13.24 -5.66
CA PRO A 2 7.37 11.82 -5.57
C PRO A 2 6.14 11.45 -6.41
N ARG A 3 6.15 10.22 -6.94
CA ARG A 3 5.14 9.70 -7.85
C ARG A 3 4.23 8.70 -7.16
N CYS A 4 2.96 8.72 -7.52
CA CYS A 4 2.05 7.65 -7.16
C CYS A 4 2.48 6.34 -7.86
N SER A 5 2.57 5.25 -7.10
CA SER A 5 3.01 3.94 -7.60
C SER A 5 1.94 3.25 -8.46
N VAL A 6 0.70 3.77 -8.46
CA VAL A 6 -0.43 3.25 -9.22
C VAL A 6 -0.64 4.04 -10.51
N CYS A 7 -0.92 5.34 -10.42
CA CYS A 7 -1.21 6.15 -11.60
C CYS A 7 0.02 6.84 -12.22
N GLY A 8 1.18 6.83 -11.55
CA GLY A 8 2.43 7.43 -12.04
C GLY A 8 2.51 8.96 -11.98
N GLU A 9 1.44 9.65 -11.57
CA GLU A 9 1.42 11.11 -11.45
C GLU A 9 2.26 11.62 -10.27
N GLU A 10 2.80 12.84 -10.41
CA GLU A 10 3.61 13.51 -9.39
C GLU A 10 2.76 14.33 -8.43
N PHE A 11 2.94 14.09 -7.13
CA PHE A 11 2.26 14.81 -6.06
C PHE A 11 3.27 15.33 -5.04
N PRO A 12 2.95 16.39 -4.29
CA PRO A 12 3.78 16.79 -3.16
C PRO A 12 3.69 15.75 -2.04
N GLU A 13 4.74 15.63 -1.22
CA GLU A 13 4.85 14.56 -0.21
C GLU A 13 3.69 14.51 0.79
N TRP A 14 3.16 15.66 1.18
CA TRP A 14 2.03 15.76 2.11
C TRP A 14 0.69 15.30 1.52
N GLN A 15 0.60 15.08 0.20
CA GLN A 15 -0.58 14.51 -0.47
C GLN A 15 -0.43 13.01 -0.75
N LEU A 16 0.74 12.43 -0.46
CA LEU A 16 0.99 11.02 -0.68
C LEU A 16 0.85 10.24 0.63
N ILE A 17 0.16 9.12 0.53
CA ILE A 17 0.08 8.11 1.57
C ILE A 17 1.16 7.08 1.27
N ARG A 18 1.96 6.70 2.26
CA ARG A 18 3.05 5.74 2.08
C ARG A 18 2.71 4.44 2.80
N CYS A 19 3.01 3.33 2.14
CA CYS A 19 2.97 2.02 2.77
C CYS A 19 4.06 1.97 3.86
N GLY A 20 3.69 1.53 5.06
CA GLY A 20 4.62 1.38 6.18
C GLY A 20 5.76 0.39 5.91
N ASP A 21 5.51 -0.65 5.11
CA ASP A 21 6.44 -1.76 4.92
C ASP A 21 7.40 -1.54 3.74
N CYS A 22 6.85 -1.31 2.55
CA CYS A 22 7.65 -1.19 1.33
C CYS A 22 7.96 0.26 0.92
N GLY A 23 7.36 1.25 1.59
CA GLY A 23 7.57 2.67 1.30
C GLY A 23 6.98 3.18 -0.01
N LYS A 24 6.25 2.33 -0.75
CA LYS A 24 5.49 2.74 -1.96
C LYS A 24 4.56 3.91 -1.61
N ALA A 25 4.48 4.89 -2.51
CA ALA A 25 3.66 6.08 -2.34
C ALA A 25 2.39 5.99 -3.19
N TYR A 26 1.27 6.44 -2.64
CA TYR A 26 -0.07 6.38 -3.23
C TYR A 26 -0.72 7.76 -3.12
N CYS A 27 -1.29 8.25 -4.21
CA CYS A 27 -2.13 9.45 -4.12
C CYS A 27 -3.45 9.12 -3.45
N ARG A 28 -4.11 10.13 -2.88
CA ARG A 28 -5.39 9.95 -2.18
C ARG A 28 -6.43 9.23 -3.02
N LYS A 29 -6.55 9.57 -4.31
CA LYS A 29 -7.52 8.94 -5.21
C LYS A 29 -7.29 7.43 -5.35
N CYS A 30 -6.05 7.01 -5.63
CA CYS A 30 -5.72 5.59 -5.75
C CYS A 30 -5.86 4.85 -4.41
N ALA A 31 -5.59 5.54 -3.29
CA ALA A 31 -5.82 4.99 -1.96
C ALA A 31 -7.32 4.92 -1.58
N GLU A 32 -8.19 5.71 -2.19
CA GLU A 32 -9.65 5.61 -2.01
C GLU A 32 -10.26 4.53 -2.90
N GLU A 33 -9.67 4.27 -4.08
CA GLU A 33 -10.06 3.14 -4.95
C GLU A 33 -9.67 1.79 -4.34
N ASP A 34 -8.51 1.74 -3.68
CA ASP A 34 -8.05 0.59 -2.90
C ASP A 34 -7.76 1.02 -1.45
N PRO A 35 -8.77 0.92 -0.57
CA PRO A 35 -8.68 1.45 0.79
C PRO A 35 -7.81 0.61 1.72
N THR A 36 -7.18 -0.49 1.28
CA THR A 36 -6.32 -1.33 2.13
C THR A 36 -5.24 -0.52 2.81
N ILE A 37 -4.59 0.39 2.07
CA ILE A 37 -3.58 1.30 2.64
C ILE A 37 -4.15 2.34 3.61
N LEU A 38 -5.41 2.73 3.45
CA LEU A 38 -6.08 3.65 4.39
C LEU A 38 -6.55 2.94 5.66
N VAL A 39 -6.92 1.67 5.56
CA VAL A 39 -7.46 0.87 6.67
C VAL A 39 -6.33 0.24 7.50
N LEU A 40 -5.35 -0.36 6.82
CA LEU A 40 -4.27 -1.13 7.45
C LEU A 40 -2.95 -0.37 7.53
N GLY A 41 -2.78 0.71 6.76
CA GLY A 41 -1.50 1.43 6.66
C GLY A 41 -0.45 0.74 5.79
N VAL A 42 -0.80 -0.41 5.19
CA VAL A 42 0.05 -1.18 4.27
C VAL A 42 -0.62 -1.31 2.91
N CYS A 43 0.16 -1.39 1.83
CA CYS A 43 -0.41 -1.56 0.50
C CYS A 43 -0.92 -2.99 0.28
N PRO A 44 -1.83 -3.19 -0.70
CA PRO A 44 -2.39 -4.52 -1.01
C PRO A 44 -1.33 -5.58 -1.27
N ASP A 45 -0.26 -5.24 -2.00
CA ASP A 45 0.85 -6.18 -2.24
C ASP A 45 1.53 -6.66 -0.94
N CYS A 46 1.56 -5.81 0.09
CA CYS A 46 2.16 -6.15 1.38
C CYS A 46 1.18 -6.90 2.27
N GLU A 47 -0.10 -6.50 2.28
CA GLU A 47 -1.14 -7.26 2.97
C GLU A 47 -1.23 -8.70 2.45
N GLU A 48 -1.32 -8.91 1.14
CA GLU A 48 -1.34 -10.25 0.54
C GLU A 48 -0.11 -11.08 0.95
N ALA A 49 1.06 -10.44 1.07
CA ALA A 49 2.24 -11.11 1.59
C ALA A 49 2.06 -11.51 3.05
N HIS A 50 1.47 -10.67 3.91
CA HIS A 50 1.17 -11.06 5.30
C HIS A 50 0.14 -12.21 5.36
N GLU A 51 -0.91 -12.19 4.53
CA GLU A 51 -1.91 -13.28 4.50
C GLU A 51 -1.31 -14.61 4.00
N ALA A 52 -0.45 -14.55 2.98
CA ALA A 52 0.27 -15.72 2.48
C ALA A 52 1.25 -16.29 3.52
N GLU A 53 1.80 -15.44 4.39
CA GLU A 53 2.66 -15.87 5.50
C GLU A 53 1.85 -16.50 6.64
N GLU A 54 0.55 -16.20 6.79
CA GLU A 54 -0.33 -16.87 7.78
C GLU A 54 -0.81 -18.24 7.30
N ASP A 55 -0.97 -18.46 5.99
CA ASP A 55 -1.36 -19.76 5.41
C ASP A 55 -0.22 -20.81 5.45
N TYR A 56 1.03 -20.36 5.61
CA TYR A 56 2.19 -21.27 5.69
C TYR A 56 2.33 -21.98 7.06
N TRP A 57 1.61 -21.54 8.10
CA TRP A 57 1.70 -22.12 9.45
C TRP A 57 0.52 -23.03 9.85
N ASP A 58 -0.46 -23.29 8.97
CA ASP A 58 -1.57 -24.25 9.21
C ASP A 58 -1.25 -25.70 8.74
N TRP A 59 0.04 -26.04 8.57
CA TRP A 59 0.50 -27.39 8.22
C TRP A 59 1.61 -27.95 9.15
N GLY A 60 1.52 -27.65 10.45
CA GLY A 60 2.44 -28.19 11.48
C GLY A 60 1.77 -29.07 12.52
#